data_AF-A0A841MHD4-F1
#
_entry.id   AF-A0A841MHD4-F1
#
_cell.length_a   1.000
_cell.length_b   1.000
_cell.length_c   1.000
_cell.angle_alpha   90.00
_cell.angle_beta   90.00
_cell.angle_gamma   90.00
#
_symmetry.space_group_name_H-M   'P 1'
#
loop_
_entity.id
_entity.type
_entity.pdbx_description
1 polymer ?
#
loop_
_entity_poly.entity_id
_entity_poly.type
_entity_poly.pdbx_seq_one_letter_code
_entity_poly.pdbx_strand_id
1 'polypeptide(L)' 'MNWKKPIRFKVGGEDWEVPLNILILFVAITLILMGFGAWMGFSFGGGKI' A
#
# COMPACT_ATOMS: atom_id res chain seq x y z
N MET A 1 1.46 12.09 -17.15
CA MET A 1 1.62 10.80 -16.47
C MET A 1 0.51 9.87 -16.94
N ASN A 2 0.83 8.71 -17.53
CA ASN A 2 -0.19 7.80 -18.04
C ASN A 2 -0.69 6.88 -16.91
N TRP A 3 -1.77 7.29 -16.24
CA TRP A 3 -2.32 6.63 -15.04
C TRP A 3 -2.88 5.22 -15.28
N LYS A 4 -3.18 4.88 -16.53
CA LYS A 4 -3.66 3.55 -16.94
C LYS A 4 -2.54 2.68 -17.53
N LYS A 5 -1.28 3.10 -17.43
CA LYS A 5 -0.15 2.32 -17.95
C LYS A 5 -0.18 0.92 -17.31
N PRO A 6 -0.32 -0.16 -18.09
CA PRO A 6 -0.26 -1.52 -17.56
C PRO A 6 1.18 -1.82 -17.12
N ILE A 7 1.32 -2.36 -15.91
CA ILE A 7 2.59 -2.83 -15.37
C ILE A 7 2.52 -4.35 -15.32
N ARG A 8 3.48 -4.98 -15.97
CA ARG A 8 3.62 -6.43 -16.06
C ARG A 8 4.75 -6.89 -15.18
N PHE A 9 4.51 -7.92 -14.38
CA PHE A 9 5.52 -8.54 -13.54
C PHE A 9 5.22 -10.03 -13.38
N LYS A 10 6.25 -10.83 -13.05
CA LYS A 10 6.12 -12.28 -12.87
C LYS A 10 6.13 -12.65 -11.40
N VAL A 11 5.15 -13.45 -10.96
CA VAL A 11 5.11 -14.03 -9.62
C VAL A 11 4.88 -15.53 -9.76
N GLY A 12 5.78 -16.35 -9.23
CA GLY A 12 5.61 -17.81 -9.24
C GLY A 12 5.55 -18.48 -10.62
N GLY A 13 5.98 -17.79 -11.68
CA GLY A 13 5.90 -18.28 -13.06
C GLY A 13 4.68 -17.78 -13.84
N GLU A 14 3.74 -17.10 -13.19
CA GLU A 14 2.59 -16.47 -13.86
C GLU A 14 2.90 -15.01 -14.22
N ASP A 15 2.42 -14.60 -15.40
CA ASP A 15 2.47 -13.22 -15.87
C ASP A 15 1.28 -12.43 -15.31
N TRP A 16 1.56 -11.50 -14.41
CA TRP A 16 0.58 -10.61 -13.81
C TRP A 16 0.60 -9.26 -14.50
N GLU A 17 -0.59 -8.73 -14.82
CA GLU A 17 -0.77 -7.40 -15.39
C GLU A 17 -1.68 -6.57 -14.49
N VAL A 18 -1.15 -5.45 -13.99
CA VAL A 18 -1.87 -4.55 -13.08
C VAL A 18 -1.71 -3.12 -13.56
N PRO A 19 -2.79 -2.32 -13.68
CA PRO A 19 -2.67 -0.93 -14.08
C PRO A 19 -2.04 -0.08 -12.97
N LEU A 20 -1.25 0.93 -13.38
CA LEU A 20 -0.47 1.77 -12.47
C LEU A 20 -1.31 2.45 -11.36
N ASN A 21 -2.54 2.87 -11.67
CA ASN A 21 -3.44 3.45 -10.67
C ASN A 21 -3.77 2.49 -9.52
N ILE A 22 -3.92 1.20 -9.79
CA ILE A 22 -4.20 0.19 -8.77
C ILE A 22 -2.97 -0.02 -7.89
N LEU A 23 -1.77 -0.08 -8.46
CA LEU A 23 -0.54 -0.17 -7.69
C LEU A 23 -0.34 1.04 -6.77
N ILE A 24 -0.60 2.25 -7.27
CA ILE A 24 -0.56 3.47 -6.47
C ILE A 24 -1.59 3.43 -5.34
N LEU A 25 -2.80 2.93 -5.61
CA LEU A 25 -3.84 2.77 -4.59
C LEU A 25 -3.40 1.81 -3.48
N PHE A 26 -2.80 0.68 -3.81
CA PHE A 26 -2.28 -0.27 -2.82
C PHE A 26 -1.18 0.33 -1.96
N VAL A 27 -0.25 1.07 -2.55
CA VAL A 27 0.80 1.78 -1.81
C VAL A 27 0.19 2.84 -0.88
N ALA A 28 -0.77 3.64 -1.38
CA ALA A 28 -1.43 4.66 -0.58
C ALA A 28 -2.19 4.06 0.62
N ILE A 29 -2.95 2.99 0.41
CA ILE A 29 -3.66 2.28 1.49
C ILE A 29 -2.67 1.72 2.51
N THR A 30 -1.58 1.10 2.05
CA THR A 30 -0.53 0.58 2.93
C THR A 30 0.03 1.68 3.82
N LEU A 31 0.35 2.85 3.26
CA LEU A 31 0.86 3.99 4.03
C LEU A 31 -0.18 4.53 5.02
N ILE A 32 -1.44 4.61 4.63
CA ILE A 32 -2.54 5.01 5.53
C ILE A 32 -2.64 4.04 6.71
N LEU A 33 -2.64 2.73 6.43
CA LEU A 33 -2.74 1.71 7.47
C LEU A 33 -1.51 1.70 8.39
N MET A 34 -0.31 1.88 7.84
CA MET A 34 0.92 2.00 8.64
C MET A 34 0.89 3.25 9.53
N GLY A 35 0.52 4.41 8.97
CA GLY A 35 0.42 5.66 9.71
C GLY A 35 -0.66 5.61 10.79
N PHE A 36 -1.83 5.08 10.46
CA PHE A 36 -2.93 4.88 11.40
C PHE A 36 -2.56 3.88 12.49
N GLY A 37 -1.92 2.76 12.13
CA GLY A 37 -1.42 1.77 13.09
C GLY A 37 -0.37 2.34 14.04
N ALA A 38 0.56 3.16 13.53
CA ALA A 38 1.54 3.86 14.36
C ALA A 38 0.88 4.87 15.30
N TRP A 39 -0.10 5.65 14.81
CA TRP A 39 -0.85 6.59 15.62
C TRP A 39 -1.69 5.90 16.70
N MET A 40 -2.36 4.80 16.38
CA MET A 40 -3.07 3.99 17.36
C MET A 40 -2.11 3.35 18.38
N GLY A 41 -0.96 2.85 17.92
CA GLY A 41 0.09 2.32 18.79
C GLY A 41 0.62 3.37 19.76
N PHE A 42 0.82 4.60 19.31
CA PHE A 42 1.19 5.73 20.17
C PHE A 42 0.06 6.12 21.14
N SER A 43 -1.17 6.27 20.62
CA SER A 43 -2.31 6.80 21.39
C SER A 43 -2.86 5.81 22.42
N PHE A 44 -2.82 4.51 22.13
CA PHE A 44 -3.40 3.46 22.97
C PHE A 44 -2.36 2.51 23.57
N GLY A 45 -1.21 2.33 22.92
CA GLY A 45 -0.10 1.49 23.41
C GLY A 45 0.91 2.25 24.28
N GLY A 46 1.01 3.58 24.12
CA GLY A 46 1.77 4.48 24.99
C GLY A 46 1.06 4.75 26.31
N GLY A 47 0.66 3.70 27.03
CA GLY A 47 -0.05 3.80 28.29
C GLY A 47 0.60 4.84 29.21
N LYS A 48 -0.19 5.81 29.68
CA LYS A 48 0.09 6.70 30.81
C LYS A 48 1.58 7.01 31.02
N ILE A 49 2.01 8.15 30.47
CA ILE A 49 2.87 9.05 31.26
C ILE A 49 1.92 10.01 31.96
#